data_AF-A0A9X1VVU9-F1
#
_entry.id   AF-A0A9X1VVU9-F1
#
_cell.length_a   1.000
_cell.length_b   1.000
_cell.length_c   1.000
_cell.angle_alpha   90.00
_cell.angle_beta   90.00
_cell.angle_gamma   90.00
#
_symmetry.space_group_name_H-M   'P 1'
#
loop_
_entity.id
_entity.type
_entity.pdbx_description
1 polymer ?
#
loop_
_entity_poly.entity_id
_entity_poly.type
_entity_poly.pdbx_seq_one_letter_code
_entity_poly.pdbx_strand_id
1 'polypeptide(L)'
;MADATVNQTSRARAPTITPFEFHRGAVDNVRLPGRMAMAFAERARSIAAGAATVATILHHNDMAENGGDLDSTPLLSPSDRESLMLMLSCSLSYLVEDADQHMDEAYEQHTSEGEAERLRFAAHTVARG
;
A
#
# COMPACT_ATOMS: atom_id res chain seq x y z
N MET A 1 -13.06 41.54 -14.72
CA MET A 1 -13.30 40.13 -14.41
C MET A 1 -12.00 39.61 -13.83
N ALA A 2 -11.99 39.29 -12.53
CA ALA A 2 -10.78 38.95 -11.80
C ALA A 2 -10.41 37.48 -12.07
N ASP A 3 -9.21 37.28 -12.61
CA ASP A 3 -8.62 35.98 -12.89
C ASP A 3 -8.01 35.45 -11.59
N ALA A 4 -8.67 34.47 -10.98
CA ALA A 4 -8.20 33.83 -9.76
C ALA A 4 -7.23 32.71 -10.17
N THR A 5 -5.95 33.07 -10.30
CA THR A 5 -4.86 32.10 -10.45
C THR A 5 -4.75 31.29 -9.15
N VAL A 6 -5.38 30.11 -9.12
CA VAL A 6 -5.26 29.16 -8.02
C VAL A 6 -3.84 28.62 -8.01
N ASN A 7 -3.02 29.19 -7.13
CA ASN A 7 -1.68 28.73 -6.81
C ASN A 7 -1.77 27.37 -6.11
N GLN A 8 -1.84 26.28 -6.89
CA GLN A 8 -1.68 24.91 -6.39
C GLN A 8 -0.23 24.74 -5.94
N THR A 9 0.06 25.21 -4.73
CA THR A 9 1.20 24.74 -3.97
C THR A 9 0.90 23.29 -3.60
N SER A 10 1.38 22.39 -4.45
CA SER A 10 1.59 20.98 -4.10
C SER A 10 2.40 20.95 -2.81
N ARG A 11 1.69 20.81 -1.68
CA ARG A 11 2.30 20.47 -0.41
C ARG A 11 2.78 19.04 -0.55
N ALA A 12 4.00 18.88 -1.06
CA ALA A 12 4.75 17.66 -0.88
C ALA A 12 4.75 17.39 0.63
N ARG A 13 3.96 16.39 1.05
CA ARG A 13 3.93 15.90 2.41
C ARG A 13 5.37 15.47 2.71
N ALA A 14 5.98 16.07 3.73
CA ALA A 14 7.30 15.64 4.17
C ALA A 14 7.29 14.11 4.33
N PRO A 15 8.35 13.39 3.91
CA PRO A 15 8.41 11.95 4.08
C PRO A 15 8.23 11.68 5.57
N THR A 16 7.08 11.11 5.91
CA THR A 16 6.77 10.72 7.27
C THR A 16 7.62 9.48 7.45
N ILE A 17 8.75 9.61 8.13
CA ILE A 17 9.59 8.48 8.51
C ILE A 17 8.66 7.56 9.31
N THR A 18 8.33 6.42 8.73
CA THR A 18 7.38 5.47 9.30
C THR A 18 8.06 4.76 10.48
N PRO A 19 7.51 4.85 11.71
CA PRO A 19 8.13 4.30 12.91
C PRO A 19 8.45 2.79 12.82
N PHE A 20 7.66 2.01 12.05
CA PHE A 20 7.89 0.58 11.91
C PHE A 20 9.22 0.20 11.24
N GLU A 21 9.80 1.04 10.38
CA GLU A 21 11.07 0.71 9.69
C GLU A 21 12.24 0.55 10.66
N PHE A 22 12.20 1.23 11.81
CA PHE A 22 13.24 1.16 12.85
C PHE A 22 12.97 0.09 13.92
N HIS A 23 11.72 -0.40 14.03
CA HIS A 23 11.27 -1.27 15.12
C HIS A 23 10.73 -2.63 14.68
N ARG A 24 11.06 -3.08 13.45
CA ARG A 24 10.58 -4.35 12.88
C ARG A 24 10.64 -5.54 13.85
N GLY A 25 11.76 -5.70 14.58
CA GLY A 25 11.94 -6.78 15.55
C GLY A 25 11.03 -6.72 16.79
N ALA A 26 10.52 -5.54 17.15
CA ALA A 26 9.54 -5.40 18.24
C ALA A 26 8.12 -5.80 17.80
N VAL A 27 7.80 -5.63 16.51
CA VAL A 27 6.48 -5.95 15.93
C VAL A 27 6.36 -7.43 15.56
N ASP A 28 7.47 -8.11 15.25
CA ASP A 28 7.48 -9.52 14.82
C ASP A 28 6.80 -10.49 15.81
N ASN A 29 6.77 -10.17 17.11
CA ASN A 29 6.17 -11.01 18.16
C ASN A 29 4.81 -10.49 18.66
N VAL A 30 4.29 -9.41 18.08
CA VAL A 30 3.02 -8.81 18.48
C VAL A 30 1.86 -9.69 18.03
N ARG A 31 0.96 -10.00 18.96
CA ARG A 31 -0.33 -10.62 18.62
C ARG A 31 -1.34 -9.54 18.26
N LEU A 32 -1.61 -9.40 16.97
CA LEU A 32 -2.64 -8.51 16.47
C LEU A 32 -4.05 -8.98 16.85
N PRO A 33 -5.01 -8.05 17.08
CA PRO A 33 -6.42 -8.39 17.19
C PRO A 33 -6.91 -9.12 15.94
N GLY A 34 -7.60 -10.25 16.12
CA GLY A 34 -8.04 -11.10 15.00
C GLY A 34 -8.85 -10.38 13.93
N ARG A 35 -9.65 -9.36 14.29
CA ARG A 35 -10.41 -8.55 13.34
C ARG A 35 -9.51 -7.80 12.34
N MET A 36 -8.37 -7.29 12.80
CA MET A 36 -7.45 -6.49 11.98
C MET A 36 -6.70 -7.41 11.02
N ALA A 37 -6.18 -8.52 11.54
CA ALA A 37 -5.53 -9.55 10.74
C ALA A 37 -6.48 -10.12 9.66
N MET A 38 -7.75 -10.37 9.99
CA MET A 38 -8.74 -10.82 9.02
C MET A 38 -9.05 -9.77 7.95
N ALA A 39 -9.27 -8.51 8.33
CA ALA A 39 -9.57 -7.44 7.38
C ALA A 39 -8.41 -7.18 6.39
N PHE A 40 -7.17 -7.23 6.87
CA PHE A 40 -5.99 -7.18 6.00
C PHE A 40 -5.92 -8.42 5.09
N ALA A 41 -6.09 -9.63 5.65
CA ALA A 41 -6.04 -10.88 4.88
C ALA A 41 -7.10 -10.93 3.77
N GLU A 42 -8.32 -10.44 4.02
CA GLU A 42 -9.37 -10.32 3.01
C GLU A 42 -8.99 -9.37 1.88
N ARG A 43 -8.43 -8.20 2.21
CA ARG A 43 -7.95 -7.22 1.22
C ARG A 43 -6.77 -7.77 0.41
N ALA A 44 -5.78 -8.35 1.08
CA ALA A 44 -4.63 -9.00 0.45
C ALA A 44 -5.09 -10.11 -0.52
N ARG A 45 -6.05 -10.94 -0.12
CA ARG A 45 -6.61 -12.00 -0.97
C ARG A 45 -7.32 -11.43 -2.20
N SER A 46 -8.12 -10.38 -2.05
CA SER A 46 -8.83 -9.73 -3.16
C SER A 46 -7.84 -9.15 -4.18
N ILE A 47 -6.83 -8.41 -3.72
CA ILE A 47 -5.79 -7.82 -4.56
C ILE A 47 -4.96 -8.92 -5.26
N ALA A 48 -4.58 -9.98 -4.53
CA ALA A 48 -3.83 -11.10 -5.11
C ALA A 48 -4.63 -11.84 -6.21
N ALA A 49 -5.94 -12.04 -6.02
CA ALA A 49 -6.79 -12.65 -7.04
C ALA A 49 -6.90 -11.77 -8.29
N GLY A 50 -7.04 -10.45 -8.13
CA GLY A 50 -7.00 -9.49 -9.22
C GLY A 50 -5.65 -9.50 -9.96
N ALA A 51 -4.55 -9.50 -9.21
CA ALA A 51 -3.19 -9.55 -9.75
C ALA A 51 -2.93 -10.82 -10.57
N ALA A 52 -3.36 -11.99 -10.08
CA ALA A 52 -3.24 -13.25 -10.82
C ALA A 52 -4.03 -13.22 -12.14
N THR A 53 -5.20 -12.58 -12.14
CA THR A 53 -6.02 -12.41 -13.35
C THR A 53 -5.32 -11.51 -14.36
N VAL A 54 -4.82 -10.35 -13.93
CA VAL A 54 -4.07 -9.42 -14.79
C VAL A 54 -2.81 -10.09 -15.36
N ALA A 55 -2.06 -10.81 -14.54
CA ALA A 55 -0.86 -11.53 -14.97
C ALA A 55 -1.20 -12.59 -16.04
N THR A 56 -2.31 -13.31 -15.88
CA THR A 56 -2.79 -14.29 -16.88
C THR A 56 -3.12 -13.62 -18.21
N ILE A 57 -3.84 -12.49 -18.19
CA ILE A 57 -4.18 -11.74 -19.40
C ILE A 57 -2.93 -11.20 -20.11
N LEU A 58 -1.98 -10.68 -19.35
CA LEU A 58 -0.71 -10.16 -19.89
C LEU A 58 0.13 -11.29 -20.49
N HIS A 59 0.18 -12.45 -19.82
CA HIS A 59 0.89 -13.62 -20.34
C HIS A 59 0.27 -14.13 -21.66
N HIS A 60 -1.05 -14.18 -21.75
CA HIS A 60 -1.72 -14.54 -23.01
C HIS A 60 -1.42 -13.54 -24.14
N ASN A 61 -1.38 -12.24 -23.85
CA ASN A 61 -0.99 -11.23 -24.84
C ASN A 61 0.46 -11.42 -25.30
N ASP A 62 1.38 -11.66 -24.37
CA ASP A 62 2.79 -11.88 -24.69
C ASP A 62 3.00 -13.13 -25.58
N MET A 63 2.26 -14.21 -25.32
CA MET A 63 2.28 -15.41 -26.14
C MET A 63 1.73 -15.18 -27.56
N ALA A 64 0.70 -14.35 -27.70
CA ALA A 64 0.15 -13.96 -29.01
C ALA A 64 1.12 -13.06 -29.79
N GLU A 65 1.80 -12.13 -29.13
CA GLU A 65 2.77 -11.22 -29.77
C GLU A 65 4.07 -11.93 -30.18
N ASN A 66 4.59 -12.82 -29.33
CA ASN A 66 5.90 -13.46 -29.50
C ASN A 66 5.84 -14.80 -30.24
N GLY A 67 4.71 -15.14 -30.87
CA GLY A 67 4.57 -16.30 -31.75
C GLY A 67 4.48 -17.65 -31.05
N GLY A 68 4.04 -17.68 -29.78
CA GLY A 68 3.78 -18.92 -29.04
C GLY A 68 2.57 -19.70 -29.55
N ASP A 69 1.67 -19.02 -30.27
CA ASP A 69 0.49 -19.61 -30.90
C ASP A 69 0.20 -18.86 -32.21
N LEU A 70 0.43 -19.52 -33.36
CA LEU A 70 0.47 -18.90 -34.69
C LEU A 70 -0.88 -18.33 -35.18
N ASP A 71 -1.99 -18.66 -34.50
CA ASP A 71 -3.35 -18.19 -34.81
C ASP A 71 -3.92 -17.21 -33.77
N SER A 72 -3.13 -16.82 -32.76
CA SER A 72 -3.60 -15.96 -31.68
C SER A 72 -3.41 -14.47 -31.98
N THR A 73 -4.50 -13.71 -32.01
CA THR A 73 -4.44 -12.23 -32.03
C THR A 73 -4.32 -11.71 -30.59
N PRO A 74 -3.43 -10.74 -30.30
CA PRO A 74 -3.36 -10.11 -28.99
C PRO A 74 -4.71 -9.55 -28.56
N LEU A 75 -5.10 -9.83 -27.32
CA LEU A 75 -6.39 -9.38 -26.76
C LEU A 75 -6.37 -7.89 -26.40
N LEU A 76 -5.19 -7.33 -26.16
CA LEU A 76 -4.99 -5.98 -25.65
C LEU A 76 -4.09 -5.17 -26.58
N SER A 77 -4.36 -3.87 -26.68
CA SER A 77 -3.39 -2.96 -27.27
C SER A 77 -2.22 -2.71 -26.31
N PRO A 78 -1.08 -2.17 -26.79
CA PRO A 78 0.02 -1.74 -25.93
C PRO A 78 -0.41 -0.76 -24.82
N SER A 79 -1.32 0.16 -25.14
CA SER A 79 -1.86 1.13 -24.16
C SER A 79 -2.69 0.47 -23.06
N ASP A 80 -3.44 -0.58 -23.39
CA ASP A 80 -4.23 -1.33 -22.41
C ASP A 80 -3.32 -2.14 -21.49
N ARG A 81 -2.24 -2.71 -22.02
CA ARG A 81 -1.21 -3.41 -21.23
C ARG A 81 -0.55 -2.48 -20.21
N GLU A 82 -0.14 -1.28 -20.63
CA GLU A 82 0.42 -0.27 -19.72
C GLU A 82 -0.59 0.14 -18.64
N SER A 83 -1.85 0.34 -19.02
CA SER A 83 -2.92 0.69 -18.08
C SER A 83 -3.17 -0.40 -17.04
N LEU A 84 -3.17 -1.68 -17.45
CA LEU A 84 -3.28 -2.81 -16.53
C LEU A 84 -2.08 -2.94 -15.59
N MET A 85 -0.86 -2.71 -16.10
CA MET A 85 0.34 -2.71 -15.28
C MET A 85 0.33 -1.57 -14.25
N LEU A 86 -0.12 -0.38 -14.64
CA LEU A 86 -0.27 0.75 -13.73
C LEU A 86 -1.32 0.44 -12.66
N MET A 87 -2.48 -0.10 -13.04
CA MET A 87 -3.53 -0.50 -12.10
C MET A 87 -3.04 -1.56 -11.10
N LEU A 88 -2.26 -2.55 -11.58
CA LEU A 88 -1.63 -3.54 -10.72
C LEU A 88 -0.66 -2.90 -9.73
N SER A 89 0.21 -2.01 -10.21
CA SER A 89 1.16 -1.26 -9.38
C SER A 89 0.44 -0.46 -8.29
N CYS A 90 -0.57 0.33 -8.65
CA CYS A 90 -1.37 1.10 -7.69
C CYS A 90 -2.07 0.19 -6.65
N SER A 91 -2.60 -0.95 -7.08
CA SER A 91 -3.26 -1.90 -6.17
C SER A 91 -2.28 -2.51 -5.17
N LEU A 92 -1.06 -2.82 -5.61
CA LEU A 92 -0.01 -3.32 -4.71
C LEU A 92 0.49 -2.25 -3.75
N SER A 93 0.65 -1.00 -4.21
CA SER A 93 1.00 0.12 -3.32
C SER A 93 -0.02 0.33 -2.22
N TYR A 94 -1.32 0.23 -2.53
CA TYR A 94 -2.37 0.32 -1.51
C TYR A 94 -2.26 -0.79 -0.46
N LEU A 95 -1.86 -2.01 -0.86
CA LEU A 95 -1.65 -3.11 0.08
C LEU A 95 -0.44 -2.88 0.99
N VAL A 96 0.63 -2.27 0.46
CA VAL A 96 1.81 -1.87 1.25
C VAL A 96 1.44 -0.80 2.27
N GLU A 97 0.74 0.26 1.83
CA GLU A 97 0.30 1.34 2.73
C GLU A 97 -0.61 0.82 3.86
N ASP A 98 -1.53 -0.09 3.55
CA ASP A 98 -2.42 -0.70 4.56
C ASP A 98 -1.65 -1.63 5.52
N ALA A 99 -0.64 -2.36 5.02
CA ALA A 99 0.24 -3.17 5.86
C ALA A 99 1.06 -2.29 6.81
N ASP A 100 1.62 -1.20 6.32
CA ASP A 100 2.40 -0.23 7.08
C ASP A 100 1.56 0.40 8.19
N GLN A 101 0.34 0.82 7.87
CA GLN A 101 -0.60 1.34 8.87
C GLN A 101 -0.89 0.31 9.98
N HIS A 102 -1.11 -0.95 9.61
CA HIS A 102 -1.34 -2.00 10.61
C HIS A 102 -0.10 -2.29 11.46
N MET A 103 1.11 -2.20 10.89
CA MET A 103 2.36 -2.35 11.64
C MET A 103 2.58 -1.18 12.61
N ASP A 104 2.27 0.05 12.20
CA ASP A 104 2.33 1.23 13.07
C ASP A 104 1.32 1.10 14.23
N GLU A 105 0.07 0.71 13.94
CA GLU A 105 -0.94 0.45 14.98
C GLU A 105 -0.50 -0.67 15.94
N ALA A 106 0.13 -1.72 15.42
CA ALA A 106 0.69 -2.81 16.22
C ALA A 106 1.79 -2.32 17.17
N TYR A 107 2.72 -1.54 16.64
CA TYR A 107 3.82 -0.96 17.40
C TYR A 107 3.27 -0.07 18.52
N GLU A 108 2.40 0.88 18.18
CA GLU A 108 1.85 1.81 19.16
C GLU A 108 1.07 1.10 20.26
N GLN A 109 0.20 0.15 19.92
CA GLN A 109 -0.79 -0.40 20.87
C GLN A 109 -0.34 -1.65 21.61
N HIS A 110 0.67 -2.36 21.09
CA HIS A 110 1.00 -3.69 21.58
C HIS A 110 2.49 -3.92 21.86
N THR A 111 3.31 -2.86 21.82
CA THR A 111 4.70 -2.90 22.29
C THR A 111 4.90 -1.98 23.49
N SER A 112 5.84 -2.35 24.38
CA SER A 112 6.22 -1.53 25.54
C SER A 112 6.87 -0.20 25.13
N GLU A 113 7.61 -0.22 24.03
CA GLU A 113 8.30 0.92 23.43
C GLU A 113 7.30 1.94 22.90
N GLY A 114 6.32 1.48 22.11
CA GLY A 114 5.23 2.33 21.62
C GLY A 114 4.38 2.91 22.75
N GLU A 115 4.11 2.12 23.80
CA GLU A 115 3.41 2.62 24.99
C GLU A 115 4.20 3.73 25.71
N ALA A 116 5.50 3.52 25.94
CA ALA A 116 6.37 4.50 26.58
C ALA A 116 6.48 5.80 25.76
N GLU A 117 6.52 5.69 24.44
CA GLU A 117 6.59 6.83 23.53
C GLU A 117 5.30 7.66 23.56
N ARG A 118 4.12 7.03 23.52
CA ARG A 118 2.84 7.72 23.69
C ARG A 118 2.74 8.45 25.03
N LEU A 119 3.20 7.82 26.12
CA LEU A 119 3.19 8.44 27.45
C LEU A 119 4.08 9.69 27.47
N ARG A 120 5.25 9.65 26.82
CA ARG A 120 6.14 10.83 26.68
C ARG A 120 5.48 11.94 25.86
N PHE A 121 4.84 11.62 24.74
CA PHE A 121 4.12 12.60 23.91
C PHE A 121 2.95 13.23 24.67
N ALA A 122 2.16 12.43 25.39
CA ALA A 122 1.06 12.92 26.22
C ALA A 122 1.58 13.84 27.33
N ALA A 123 2.63 13.45 28.04
CA ALA A 123 3.26 14.28 29.06
C ALA A 123 3.81 15.61 28.50
N HIS A 124 4.43 15.59 27.32
CA HIS A 124 4.95 16.78 26.67
C HIS A 124 3.83 17.72 26.16
N THR A 125 2.69 17.16 25.75
CA THR A 125 1.51 17.94 25.32
C THR A 125 0.85 18.62 26.52
N VAL A 126 0.71 17.91 27.64
CA VAL A 126 0.18 18.46 28.90
C VAL A 126 1.12 19.53 29.48
N ALA A 127 2.44 19.39 29.33
CA ALA A 127 3.41 20.37 29.81
C ALA A 127 3.49 21.66 28.97
N ARG A 128 2.89 21.69 27.76
CA ARG A 128 2.88 22.85 26.85
C ARG A 128 1.51 23.52 26.70
N GLY A 129 0.45 22.91 27.23
CA GLY A 129 -0.91 23.48 27.30
C GLY A 129 -1.11 24.26 28.58
#